data_AF-A0A0A8HD15-F1
#
_entry.id   AF-A0A0A8HD15-F1
#
_cell.length_a   1.000
_cell.length_b   1.000
_cell.length_c   1.000
_cell.angle_alpha   90.00
_cell.angle_beta   90.00
_cell.angle_gamma   90.00
#
_symmetry.space_group_name_H-M   'P 1'
#
loop_
_entity.id
_entity.type
_entity.pdbx_description
1 polymer ?
#
loop_
_entity_poly.entity_id
_entity_poly.type
_entity_poly.pdbx_seq_one_letter_code
_entity_poly.pdbx_strand_id
1 'polypeptide(L)'
;MAIVYIASPYKALAVRESQRKAWAISIATQECLKIMRECEGFTPVSPILQFSYLDEEKHREIALKMGLELLKASDYIYMSTHEDAKYSQGMQEELALAKKLGIKELTLDLPL
;
A
#
# COMPACT_ATOMS: atom_id res chain seq x y z
N MET A 1 11.01 -13.26 9.42
CA MET A 1 10.65 -11.87 9.09
C MET A 1 9.16 -11.83 8.81
N ALA A 2 8.45 -10.85 9.36
CA ALA A 2 7.02 -10.66 9.11
C ALA A 2 6.80 -9.79 7.87
N ILE A 3 5.83 -10.13 7.03
CA ILE A 3 5.51 -9.40 5.82
C ILE A 3 4.51 -8.29 6.14
N VAL A 4 4.81 -7.06 5.71
CA VAL A 4 3.93 -5.90 5.89
C VAL A 4 3.42 -5.44 4.53
N TYR A 5 2.12 -5.55 4.31
CA TYR A 5 1.47 -4.96 3.15
C TYR A 5 1.44 -3.44 3.29
N ILE A 6 2.01 -2.72 2.33
CA ILE A 6 2.04 -1.25 2.31
C ILE A 6 0.88 -0.74 1.46
N ALA A 7 -0.19 -0.30 2.12
CA ALA A 7 -1.32 0.36 1.50
C ALA A 7 -0.99 1.84 1.28
N SER A 8 -0.96 2.30 0.03
CA SER A 8 -0.61 3.67 -0.34
C SER A 8 -1.56 4.24 -1.39
N PRO A 9 -1.81 5.56 -1.41
CA PRO A 9 -2.78 6.16 -2.31
C PRO A 9 -2.33 6.04 -3.77
N TYR A 10 -3.30 5.81 -4.65
CA TYR A 10 -3.10 5.81 -6.10
C TYR A 10 -4.13 6.71 -6.79
N LYS A 11 -5.41 6.33 -6.81
CA LYS A 11 -6.48 7.11 -7.47
C LYS A 11 -6.83 8.40 -6.73
N ALA A 12 -6.58 8.43 -5.42
CA ALA A 12 -6.83 9.59 -4.58
C ALA A 12 -5.79 10.71 -4.76
N LEU A 13 -4.66 10.44 -5.43
CA LEU A 13 -3.61 11.42 -5.63
C LEU A 13 -4.12 12.59 -6.48
N ALA A 14 -4.00 13.80 -5.95
CA ALA A 14 -4.40 15.04 -6.63
C ALA A 14 -3.36 15.50 -7.67
N VAL A 15 -3.04 14.63 -8.63
CA VAL A 15 -2.01 14.85 -9.65
C VAL A 15 -2.54 14.62 -11.06
N ARG A 16 -1.80 15.13 -12.07
CA ARG A 16 -2.10 14.85 -13.48
C ARG A 16 -2.02 13.34 -13.74
N GLU A 17 -2.93 12.82 -14.56
CA GLU A 17 -3.01 11.40 -14.89
C GLU A 17 -1.69 10.81 -15.40
N SER A 18 -1.00 11.54 -16.30
CA SER A 18 0.31 11.14 -16.83
C SER A 18 1.41 11.01 -15.78
N GLN A 19 1.26 11.64 -14.62
CA GLN A 19 2.23 11.61 -13.51
C GLN A 19 1.79 10.69 -12.38
N ARG A 20 0.52 10.26 -12.33
CA ARG A 20 -0.07 9.51 -11.22
C ARG A 20 0.73 8.27 -10.86
N LYS A 21 1.10 7.47 -11.87
CA LYS A 21 1.90 6.25 -11.68
C LYS A 21 3.26 6.55 -11.05
N ALA A 22 3.97 7.56 -11.54
CA ALA A 22 5.29 7.93 -11.03
C ALA A 22 5.21 8.41 -9.56
N TRP A 23 4.21 9.24 -9.25
CA TRP A 23 3.97 9.70 -7.87
C TRP A 23 3.59 8.55 -6.94
N ALA A 24 2.70 7.67 -7.36
CA ALA A 24 2.29 6.51 -6.56
C ALA A 24 3.47 5.57 -6.26
N ILE A 25 4.35 5.33 -7.24
CA ILE A 25 5.59 4.55 -7.04
C ILE A 25 6.52 5.26 -6.05
N SER A 26 6.70 6.57 -6.18
CA SER A 26 7.54 7.36 -5.27
C SER A 26 7.03 7.26 -3.83
N ILE A 27 5.73 7.47 -3.61
CA ILE A 27 5.10 7.40 -2.28
C ILE A 27 5.22 5.99 -1.70
N ALA A 28 4.87 4.95 -2.47
CA ALA A 28 4.99 3.57 -2.04
C ALA A 28 6.44 3.22 -1.65
N THR A 29 7.42 3.68 -2.42
CA THR A 29 8.85 3.47 -2.12
C THR A 29 9.24 4.14 -0.80
N GLN A 30 8.81 5.38 -0.57
CA GLN A 30 9.09 6.09 0.68
C GLN A 30 8.48 5.39 1.90
N GLU A 31 7.25 4.91 1.79
CA GLU A 31 6.60 4.17 2.88
C GLU A 31 7.27 2.82 3.14
N CYS A 32 7.69 2.09 2.09
CA CYS A 32 8.51 0.90 2.26
C CYS A 32 9.83 1.20 3.00
N LEU A 33 10.57 2.23 2.57
CA LEU A 33 11.84 2.62 3.19
C LEU A 33 11.67 3.06 4.65
N LYS A 34 10.54 3.69 4.98
CA LYS A 34 10.18 4.04 6.35
C LYS A 34 10.03 2.78 7.20
N ILE A 35 9.25 1.80 6.75
CA ILE A 35 9.07 0.54 7.49
C ILE A 35 10.39 -0.23 7.62
N MET A 36 11.21 -0.29 6.57
CA MET A 36 12.53 -0.95 6.66
C MET A 36 13.44 -0.30 7.71
N ARG A 37 13.31 1.02 7.92
CA ARG A 37 14.15 1.77 8.87
C ARG A 37 13.67 1.65 10.31
N GLU A 38 12.36 1.76 10.51
CA GLU A 38 11.78 1.86 11.85
C GLU A 38 11.39 0.49 12.45
N CYS A 39 11.25 -0.55 11.61
CA CYS A 39 10.74 -1.85 12.04
C CYS A 39 11.71 -2.99 11.68
N GLU A 40 12.66 -3.29 12.58
CA GLU A 40 13.53 -4.45 12.41
C GLU A 40 12.74 -5.77 12.37
N GLY A 41 13.13 -6.69 11.47
CA GLY A 41 12.48 -7.98 11.31
C GLY A 41 11.20 -7.96 10.44
N PHE A 42 10.80 -6.80 9.93
CA PHE A 42 9.69 -6.65 8.99
C PHE A 42 10.18 -6.51 7.55
N THR A 43 9.40 -7.03 6.61
CA THR A 43 9.66 -6.94 5.17
C THR A 43 8.46 -6.26 4.50
N PRO A 44 8.60 -4.98 4.10
CA PRO A 44 7.50 -4.27 3.46
C PRO A 44 7.33 -4.73 2.02
N VAL A 45 6.08 -4.97 1.62
CA VAL A 45 5.67 -5.28 0.25
C VAL A 45 4.58 -4.32 -0.18
N SER A 46 4.79 -3.63 -1.30
CA SER A 46 3.80 -2.72 -1.86
C SER A 46 3.18 -3.32 -3.12
N PRO A 47 1.84 -3.38 -3.24
CA PRO A 47 1.16 -3.81 -4.46
C PRO A 47 1.50 -2.88 -5.65
N ILE A 48 1.70 -1.58 -5.39
CA ILE A 48 2.02 -0.59 -6.43
C ILE A 48 3.39 -0.87 -7.03
N LEU A 49 4.38 -1.20 -6.18
CA LEU A 49 5.72 -1.53 -6.64
C LEU A 49 5.75 -2.90 -7.32
N GLN A 50 5.15 -3.90 -6.68
CA GLN A 50 5.15 -5.29 -7.14
C GLN A 50 4.47 -5.44 -8.51
N PHE A 51 3.40 -4.70 -8.76
CA PHE A 51 2.60 -4.80 -9.99
C PHE A 51 2.72 -3.56 -10.88
N SER A 52 3.81 -2.79 -10.73
CA SER A 52 4.07 -1.59 -11.53
C SER A 52 4.17 -1.84 -13.03
N TYR A 53 4.39 -3.08 -13.47
CA TYR A 53 4.40 -3.47 -14.88
C TYR A 53 3.00 -3.55 -15.51
N LEU A 54 1.92 -3.56 -14.71
CA LEU A 54 0.56 -3.60 -15.23
C LEU A 54 0.14 -2.23 -15.79
N ASP A 55 -0.56 -2.28 -16.92
CA ASP A 55 -1.28 -1.13 -17.50
C ASP A 55 -2.60 -0.92 -16.73
N GLU A 56 -2.77 0.27 -16.16
CA GLU A 56 -3.91 0.61 -15.30
C GLU A 56 -5.24 0.50 -16.04
N GLU A 57 -5.31 0.92 -17.31
CA GLU A 57 -6.58 0.95 -18.04
C GLU A 57 -7.01 -0.46 -18.45
N LYS A 58 -6.05 -1.32 -18.78
CA LYS A 58 -6.31 -2.66 -19.31
C LYS A 58 -6.36 -3.75 -18.23
N HIS A 59 -5.61 -3.58 -17.15
CA HIS A 59 -5.39 -4.65 -16.17
C HIS A 59 -5.82 -4.24 -14.76
N ARG A 60 -6.67 -3.22 -14.60
CA ARG A 60 -7.15 -2.74 -13.30
C ARG A 60 -7.66 -3.86 -12.40
N GLU A 61 -8.58 -4.68 -12.91
CA GLU A 61 -9.19 -5.77 -12.12
C GLU A 61 -8.17 -6.83 -11.72
N ILE A 62 -7.21 -7.12 -12.61
CA ILE A 62 -6.11 -8.04 -12.34
C ILE A 62 -5.20 -7.47 -11.24
N ALA A 63 -4.83 -6.18 -11.34
CA ALA A 63 -4.01 -5.50 -10.34
C ALA A 63 -4.67 -5.51 -8.96
N LEU A 64 -5.98 -5.21 -8.90
CA LEU A 64 -6.74 -5.27 -7.65
C LEU A 64 -6.76 -6.68 -7.09
N LYS A 65 -7.10 -7.70 -7.89
CA LYS A 65 -7.12 -9.08 -7.44
C LYS A 65 -5.76 -9.54 -6.91
N MET A 66 -4.67 -9.22 -7.62
CA MET A 66 -3.31 -9.55 -7.20
C MET A 66 -2.90 -8.81 -5.93
N GLY A 67 -3.29 -7.54 -5.77
CA GLY A 67 -3.12 -6.78 -4.53
C GLY A 67 -3.81 -7.44 -3.34
N LEU A 68 -5.06 -7.89 -3.52
CA LEU A 68 -5.82 -8.57 -2.45
C LEU A 68 -5.21 -9.93 -2.08
N GLU A 69 -4.69 -10.69 -3.05
CA GLU A 69 -3.96 -11.93 -2.76
C GLU A 69 -2.64 -11.67 -2.03
N LEU A 70 -1.92 -10.60 -2.40
CA LEU A 70 -0.73 -10.17 -1.68
C LEU A 70 -1.06 -9.79 -0.22
N LEU A 71 -2.16 -9.05 -0.01
CA LEU A 71 -2.63 -8.70 1.33
C LEU A 71 -2.93 -9.95 2.16
N LYS A 72 -3.65 -10.94 1.60
CA LYS A 72 -3.95 -12.21 2.29
C LYS A 72 -2.70 -12.99 2.70
N ALA A 73 -1.60 -12.84 1.96
CA ALA A 73 -0.33 -13.49 2.24
C ALA A 73 0.55 -12.70 3.23
N SER A 74 0.11 -11.53 3.69
CA SER A 74 0.87 -10.65 4.58
C SER A 74 0.45 -10.85 6.05
N ASP A 75 1.40 -10.65 6.97
CA ASP A 75 1.16 -10.76 8.41
C ASP A 75 0.54 -9.46 8.97
N TYR A 76 0.88 -8.33 8.36
CA TYR A 76 0.44 -7.00 8.75
C TYR A 76 0.00 -6.16 7.55
N ILE A 77 -0.85 -5.16 7.80
CA ILE A 77 -1.13 -4.05 6.90
C ILE A 77 -0.64 -2.74 7.52
N TYR A 78 0.06 -1.93 6.73
CA TYR A 78 0.45 -0.57 7.08
C TYR A 78 -0.27 0.42 6.18
N MET A 79 -0.92 1.41 6.79
CA MET A 79 -1.61 2.48 6.09
C MET A 79 -0.67 3.68 5.90
N SER A 80 -0.42 4.07 4.65
CA SER A 80 0.40 5.26 4.34
C SER A 80 -0.09 6.50 5.08
N THR A 81 0.86 7.29 5.56
CA THR A 81 0.63 8.56 6.25
C THR A 81 0.51 9.76 5.30
N HIS A 82 0.57 9.54 3.99
CA HIS A 82 0.44 10.59 2.98
C HIS A 82 -0.90 11.32 3.10
N GLU A 83 -0.93 12.63 2.83
CA GLU A 83 -2.13 13.47 3.03
C GLU A 83 -3.35 12.98 2.24
N ASP A 84 -3.14 12.48 1.03
CA ASP A 84 -4.20 11.93 0.18
C ASP A 84 -4.70 10.54 0.59
N ALA A 85 -4.00 9.84 1.50
CA ALA A 85 -4.38 8.50 1.95
C ALA A 85 -5.78 8.47 2.58
N LYS A 86 -6.16 9.53 3.30
CA LYS A 86 -7.50 9.66 3.93
C LYS A 86 -8.65 9.64 2.93
N TYR A 87 -8.39 9.94 1.65
CA TYR A 87 -9.40 9.98 0.59
C TYR A 87 -9.38 8.71 -0.28
N SER A 88 -8.49 7.76 0.00
CA SER A 88 -8.32 6.55 -0.79
C SER A 88 -9.33 5.47 -0.40
N GLN A 89 -10.39 5.32 -1.22
CA GLN A 89 -11.36 4.22 -1.06
C GLN A 89 -10.69 2.85 -1.10
N GLY A 90 -9.75 2.63 -2.03
CA GLY A 90 -9.03 1.36 -2.14
C GLY A 90 -8.29 0.99 -0.86
N MET A 91 -7.65 1.96 -0.21
CA MET A 91 -6.99 1.73 1.08
C MET A 91 -7.98 1.37 2.19
N GLN A 92 -9.15 2.00 2.22
CA GLN A 92 -10.19 1.66 3.20
C GLN A 92 -10.74 0.23 2.98
N GLU A 93 -10.90 -0.18 1.73
CA GLU A 93 -11.31 -1.54 1.35
C GLU A 93 -10.25 -2.58 1.76
N GLU A 94 -8.97 -2.29 1.51
CA GLU A 94 -7.83 -3.12 1.95
C GLU A 94 -7.82 -3.28 3.47
N LEU A 95 -7.99 -2.19 4.22
CA LEU A 95 -8.04 -2.22 5.68
C LEU A 95 -9.24 -3.02 6.21
N ALA A 96 -10.42 -2.84 5.60
CA ALA A 96 -11.62 -3.59 5.97
C ALA A 96 -11.44 -5.09 5.71
N LEU A 97 -10.81 -5.46 4.59
CA LEU A 97 -10.49 -6.84 4.28
C LEU A 97 -9.45 -7.41 5.26
N ALA A 98 -8.39 -6.67 5.57
CA ALA A 98 -7.36 -7.07 6.53
C ALA A 98 -8.00 -7.39 7.90
N LYS A 99 -8.86 -6.50 8.40
CA LYS A 99 -9.62 -6.70 9.64
C LYS A 99 -10.48 -7.96 9.61
N LYS A 100 -11.17 -8.23 8.49
CA LYS A 100 -11.99 -9.44 8.30
C LYS A 100 -11.15 -10.72 8.32
N LEU A 101 -9.92 -10.65 7.83
CA LEU A 101 -8.99 -11.78 7.76
C LEU A 101 -8.15 -11.96 9.04
N GLY A 102 -8.27 -11.06 10.01
CA GLY A 102 -7.45 -11.08 11.23
C GLY A 102 -6.00 -10.61 11.01
N ILE A 103 -5.72 -9.96 9.88
CA ILE A 103 -4.42 -9.33 9.61
C ILE A 103 -4.31 -8.07 10.45
N LYS A 104 -3.20 -7.91 11.18
CA LYS A 104 -3.02 -6.82 12.13
C LYS A 104 -2.62 -5.53 11.42
N GLU A 105 -3.17 -4.42 11.86
CA GLU A 105 -2.69 -3.11 11.45
C GLU A 105 -1.37 -2.80 12.17
N LEU A 106 -0.35 -2.39 11.41
CA LEU A 106 0.92 -1.91 11.95
C LEU A 106 0.83 -0.39 12.10
N THR A 107 0.93 0.09 13.33
CA THR A 107 0.98 1.51 13.66
C THR A 107 2.40 1.90 14.05
N LEU A 108 2.91 2.98 13.48
CA LEU A 108 4.20 3.55 13.87
C LEU A 108 3.91 4.71 14.83
N ASP A 109 4.28 4.56 16.10
CA ASP A 109 4.26 5.65 17.06
C ASP A 109 5.49 6.52 16.83
N LEU A 110 5.41 7.41 15.84
CA LEU A 110 6.45 8.41 15.60
C LEU A 110 6.28 9.58 16.58
N PRO A 111 7.35 10.06 17.23
CA PRO A 111 7.27 11.29 18.01
C PRO A 111 6.88 12.45 17.09
N LEU A 112 5.88 13.22 17.54
CA LEU A 112 5.38 14.45 16.90
C LEU A 112 6.46 15.51 16.75
#